data_AF-A0A4Q5YRG6-F1
#
_entry.id   AF-A0A4Q5YRG6-F1
#
_cell.length_a   1.000
_cell.length_b   1.000
_cell.length_c   1.000
_cell.angle_alpha   90.00
_cell.angle_beta   90.00
_cell.angle_gamma   90.00
#
_symmetry.space_group_name_H-M   'P 1'
#
loop_
_entity.id
_entity.type
_entity.pdbx_description
1 polymer ?
#
loop_
_entity_poly.entity_id
_entity_poly.type
_entity_poly.pdbx_seq_one_letter_code
_entity_poly.pdbx_strand_id
1 'polypeptide(L)'
;GVEYQVGEFSTDIPFDAAVPKAIFAKLLKNETIKVNLPTWDLMMKNIYSLSAGQISSSNFKLNIFRVDDATGVERPLILEGQNTQNKLWINLTGLDRLNQQNEAKPDGIFDFEAESRPFNPNLINPQNAYGTGTLGNILNTAAGNQETINLNQNVTNGYITIDPLNGRIIFPTIEPFGNDLAQQFTATEQQLVDKYTFKALYDSTKVIAQQLFTRQNKYVLKGAYRSNFDSEISLNSINVTPGSVRVFSGSIPLVEGADYTVNYQLGTVKIVNPALASSGQPIRVSTEDSQTFGLQQRSLFGTRLDYRVNNKLNLGGTIMNLSEKPLTPKVNIGEEPISNTIWGLDLNYSSPSRFLTKMVDKLPFLSTKEPSAITFSAEFAQLLPGHPSALNTSGSRGG
;
A
#
# COMPACT_ATOMS: atom_id res chain seq x y z
N GLY A 1 21.86 -37.65 3.92
CA GLY A 1 21.20 -36.93 2.81
C GLY A 1 21.83 -37.37 1.51
N VAL A 2 21.08 -37.29 0.41
CA VAL A 2 21.63 -37.47 -0.94
C VAL A 2 22.00 -36.09 -1.47
N GLU A 3 23.23 -35.92 -1.93
CA GLU A 3 23.70 -34.67 -2.52
C GLU A 3 23.35 -34.64 -4.02
N TYR A 4 22.82 -33.50 -4.48
CA TYR A 4 22.48 -33.27 -5.87
C TYR A 4 23.19 -32.01 -6.34
N GLN A 5 23.83 -32.08 -7.51
CA GLN A 5 24.48 -30.94 -8.15
C GLN A 5 23.98 -30.82 -9.59
N VAL A 6 23.73 -29.58 -10.03
CA VAL A 6 23.30 -29.28 -11.39
C VAL A 6 24.17 -28.17 -11.96
N GLY A 7 25.16 -28.54 -12.77
CA GLY A 7 26.22 -27.67 -13.29
C GLY A 7 27.55 -27.88 -12.57
N GLU A 8 28.56 -27.10 -12.94
CA GLU A 8 29.93 -27.21 -12.43
C GLU A 8 30.31 -25.95 -11.64
N PHE A 9 31.04 -26.11 -10.53
CA PHE A 9 31.64 -24.99 -9.79
C PHE A 9 33.07 -24.71 -10.28
N SER A 10 33.56 -23.49 -10.05
CA SER A 10 34.93 -23.12 -10.37
C SER A 10 35.99 -23.90 -9.57
N THR A 11 35.58 -24.54 -8.48
CA THR A 11 36.44 -25.39 -7.64
C THR A 11 36.53 -26.84 -8.14
N ASP A 12 35.60 -27.26 -8.98
CA ASP A 12 35.51 -28.65 -9.46
C ASP A 12 36.51 -28.91 -10.60
N ILE A 13 36.91 -27.85 -11.31
CA ILE A 13 37.82 -27.90 -12.45
C ILE A 13 39.09 -27.10 -12.13
N PRO A 14 40.26 -27.74 -12.03
CA PRO A 14 41.52 -27.03 -11.80
C PRO A 14 41.87 -26.13 -12.99
N PHE A 15 42.34 -24.91 -12.69
CA PHE A 15 42.75 -23.94 -13.69
C PHE A 15 44.08 -24.34 -14.34
N ASP A 16 44.08 -24.43 -15.67
CA ASP A 16 45.28 -24.64 -16.50
C ASP A 16 45.30 -23.60 -17.64
N ALA A 17 46.34 -22.77 -17.66
CA ALA A 17 46.51 -21.71 -18.67
C ALA A 17 46.89 -22.25 -20.06
N ALA A 18 47.44 -23.46 -20.15
CA ALA A 18 47.80 -24.09 -21.43
C ALA A 18 46.60 -24.76 -22.11
N VAL A 19 45.61 -25.19 -21.32
CA VAL A 19 44.39 -25.85 -21.81
C VAL A 19 43.16 -25.25 -21.11
N PRO A 20 42.67 -24.08 -21.58
CA PRO A 20 41.50 -23.47 -20.99
C PRO A 20 40.27 -24.38 -21.15
N LYS A 21 39.61 -24.68 -20.04
CA LYS A 21 38.37 -25.47 -19.99
C LYS A 21 37.18 -24.56 -19.72
N ALA A 22 36.07 -24.80 -20.42
CA ALA A 22 34.81 -24.13 -20.16
C ALA A 22 34.08 -24.79 -18.98
N ILE A 23 33.37 -23.99 -18.19
CA ILE A 23 32.49 -24.45 -17.11
C ILE A 23 31.08 -24.57 -17.67
N PHE A 24 30.44 -25.72 -17.47
CA PHE A 24 29.07 -25.96 -17.86
C PHE A 24 28.10 -25.61 -16.74
N ALA A 25 27.21 -24.67 -17.01
CA ALA A 25 26.18 -24.23 -16.08
C ALA A 25 24.78 -24.45 -16.65
N LYS A 26 23.78 -24.49 -15.77
CA LYS A 26 22.37 -24.52 -16.18
C LYS A 26 21.94 -23.15 -16.69
N LEU A 27 21.50 -23.11 -17.95
CA LEU A 27 20.94 -21.89 -18.55
C LEU A 27 19.52 -21.63 -18.01
N LEU A 28 19.30 -20.45 -17.43
CA LEU A 28 17.96 -20.02 -16.96
C LEU A 28 17.26 -19.06 -17.92
N LYS A 29 18.03 -18.26 -18.67
CA LYS A 29 17.49 -17.28 -19.63
C LYS A 29 18.43 -17.15 -20.83
N ASN A 30 17.86 -17.10 -22.03
CA ASN A 30 18.60 -16.87 -23.26
C ASN A 30 18.73 -15.36 -23.57
N GLU A 31 19.69 -14.98 -24.40
CA GLU A 31 19.90 -13.57 -24.82
C GLU A 31 18.67 -13.03 -25.56
N THR A 32 18.17 -13.81 -26.52
CA THR A 32 16.89 -13.55 -27.19
C THR A 32 15.80 -14.38 -26.53
N ILE A 33 14.74 -13.71 -26.06
CA ILE A 33 13.59 -14.37 -25.45
C ILE A 33 12.85 -15.17 -26.53
N LYS A 34 12.77 -16.48 -26.33
CA LYS A 34 11.98 -17.40 -27.16
C LYS A 34 11.02 -18.16 -26.26
N VAL A 35 9.72 -17.92 -26.43
CA VAL A 35 8.66 -18.49 -25.58
C VAL A 35 8.45 -19.99 -25.78
N ASN A 36 8.95 -20.55 -26.89
CA ASN A 36 8.83 -21.97 -27.21
C ASN A 36 10.00 -22.82 -26.70
N LEU A 37 10.93 -22.25 -25.94
CA LEU A 37 12.06 -22.97 -25.34
C LEU A 37 11.75 -23.32 -23.87
N PRO A 38 12.22 -24.46 -23.33
CA PRO A 38 12.00 -24.83 -21.93
C PRO A 38 12.55 -23.83 -20.90
N THR A 39 13.49 -22.96 -21.30
CA THR A 39 13.98 -21.87 -20.44
C THR A 39 12.90 -20.83 -20.13
N TRP A 40 11.88 -20.71 -20.97
CA TRP A 40 10.71 -19.87 -20.72
C TRP A 40 9.86 -20.38 -19.54
N ASP A 41 9.76 -21.70 -19.39
CA ASP A 41 9.00 -22.34 -18.31
C ASP A 41 9.74 -22.25 -16.97
N LEU A 42 11.07 -22.09 -17.00
CA LEU A 42 11.88 -21.83 -15.81
C LEU A 42 11.68 -20.40 -15.25
N MET A 43 11.13 -19.48 -16.04
CA MET A 43 10.85 -18.13 -15.57
C MET A 43 9.64 -18.14 -14.63
N MET A 44 9.86 -17.70 -13.38
CA MET A 44 8.78 -17.48 -12.42
C MET A 44 7.93 -16.26 -12.85
N LYS A 45 6.63 -16.49 -13.07
CA LYS A 45 5.64 -15.48 -13.48
C LYS A 45 4.52 -15.30 -12.44
N ASN A 46 4.74 -15.84 -11.26
CA ASN A 46 3.84 -15.89 -10.11
C ASN A 46 4.30 -14.95 -8.98
N ILE A 47 5.21 -14.02 -9.26
CA ILE A 47 5.76 -13.07 -8.29
C ILE A 47 5.43 -11.65 -8.71
N TYR A 48 4.78 -10.89 -7.82
CA TYR A 48 4.27 -9.54 -8.08
C TYR A 48 4.91 -8.55 -7.09
N SER A 49 5.53 -7.49 -7.60
CA SER A 49 6.15 -6.47 -6.75
C SER A 49 5.13 -5.43 -6.30
N LEU A 50 5.20 -5.07 -5.02
CA LEU A 50 4.45 -3.97 -4.41
C LEU A 50 5.20 -2.63 -4.50
N SER A 51 6.39 -2.61 -5.11
CA SER A 51 7.27 -1.43 -5.21
C SER A 51 7.57 -0.78 -3.84
N ALA A 52 7.59 -1.58 -2.78
CA ALA A 52 7.90 -1.17 -1.42
C ALA A 52 8.83 -2.18 -0.77
N GLY A 53 9.57 -1.77 0.25
CA GLY A 53 10.41 -2.65 1.06
C GLY A 53 9.95 -2.70 2.51
N GLN A 54 10.47 -3.65 3.27
CA GLN A 54 10.26 -3.79 4.72
C GLN A 54 8.78 -3.73 5.14
N ILE A 55 7.96 -4.54 4.46
CA ILE A 55 6.52 -4.60 4.69
C ILE A 55 6.22 -5.25 6.05
N SER A 56 5.38 -4.58 6.83
CA SER A 56 4.84 -5.10 8.08
C SER A 56 3.75 -6.12 7.82
N SER A 57 3.73 -7.20 8.60
CA SER A 57 2.56 -8.07 8.70
C SER A 57 1.37 -7.34 9.36
N SER A 58 1.65 -6.35 10.19
CA SER A 58 0.61 -5.57 10.86
C SER A 58 -0.19 -4.75 9.86
N ASN A 59 -1.51 -4.94 9.87
CA ASN A 59 -2.46 -4.26 8.97
C ASN A 59 -2.18 -4.49 7.48
N PHE A 60 -1.45 -5.54 7.11
CA PHE A 60 -1.35 -5.96 5.73
C PHE A 60 -2.71 -6.48 5.25
N LYS A 61 -3.18 -5.96 4.12
CA LYS A 61 -4.40 -6.42 3.46
C LYS A 61 -4.09 -6.57 1.99
N LEU A 62 -4.42 -7.72 1.42
CA LEU A 62 -4.38 -7.95 -0.01
C LEU A 62 -5.62 -8.72 -0.40
N ASN A 63 -6.24 -8.33 -1.51
CA ASN A 63 -7.35 -9.03 -2.12
C ASN A 63 -7.18 -9.05 -3.63
N ILE A 64 -7.78 -10.07 -4.24
CA ILE A 64 -7.82 -10.22 -5.69
C ILE A 64 -9.25 -9.95 -6.14
N PHE A 65 -9.37 -9.09 -7.13
CA PHE A 65 -10.63 -8.76 -7.78
C PHE A 65 -10.55 -9.18 -9.24
N ARG A 66 -11.70 -9.53 -9.82
CA ARG A 66 -11.86 -9.61 -11.27
C ARG A 66 -12.89 -8.58 -11.70
N VAL A 67 -12.58 -7.83 -12.74
CA VAL A 67 -13.52 -6.92 -13.39
C VAL A 67 -14.58 -7.74 -14.14
N ASP A 68 -15.85 -7.46 -13.88
CA ASP A 68 -16.99 -8.06 -14.55
C ASP A 68 -17.07 -7.61 -16.02
N ASP A 69 -17.38 -8.55 -16.93
CA ASP A 69 -17.38 -8.27 -18.36
C ASP A 69 -18.60 -7.43 -18.81
N ALA A 70 -19.72 -7.50 -18.08
CA ALA A 70 -20.94 -6.78 -18.42
C ALA A 70 -21.03 -5.42 -17.71
N THR A 71 -20.68 -5.37 -16.43
CA THR A 71 -20.85 -4.16 -15.61
C THR A 71 -19.58 -3.35 -15.42
N GLY A 72 -18.40 -3.92 -15.69
CA GLY A 72 -17.11 -3.29 -15.37
C GLY A 72 -16.83 -3.17 -13.86
N VAL A 73 -17.69 -3.74 -13.02
CA VAL A 73 -17.54 -3.70 -11.56
C VAL A 73 -16.53 -4.76 -11.12
N GLU A 74 -15.64 -4.38 -10.23
CA GLU A 74 -14.69 -5.31 -9.60
C GLU A 74 -15.39 -6.21 -8.58
N ARG A 75 -15.23 -7.53 -8.73
CA ARG A 75 -15.80 -8.53 -7.82
C ARG A 75 -14.70 -9.35 -7.16
N PRO A 76 -14.75 -9.55 -5.82
CA PRO A 76 -13.76 -10.35 -5.10
C PRO A 76 -14.02 -11.86 -5.18
N LEU A 77 -15.21 -12.26 -5.63
CA LEU A 77 -15.63 -13.66 -5.74
C LEU A 77 -16.12 -13.99 -7.16
N ILE A 78 -16.09 -15.27 -7.48
CA ILE A 78 -16.67 -15.85 -8.68
C ILE A 78 -18.09 -16.38 -8.39
N LEU A 79 -19.02 -16.15 -9.31
CA LEU A 79 -20.44 -16.54 -9.17
C LEU A 79 -20.83 -17.77 -10.02
N GLU A 80 -19.92 -18.21 -10.88
CA GLU A 80 -20.14 -19.27 -11.87
C GLU A 80 -19.23 -20.48 -11.56
N GLY A 81 -19.66 -21.66 -11.99
CA GLY A 81 -18.89 -22.90 -11.91
C GLY A 81 -19.27 -23.82 -10.75
N GLN A 82 -19.24 -25.14 -10.95
CA GLN A 82 -19.69 -26.12 -9.96
C GLN A 82 -18.82 -26.12 -8.69
N ASN A 83 -17.49 -26.09 -8.86
CA ASN A 83 -16.53 -26.14 -7.76
C ASN A 83 -16.02 -24.76 -7.33
N THR A 84 -16.27 -23.73 -8.14
CA THR A 84 -15.70 -22.40 -7.97
C THR A 84 -16.72 -21.37 -7.51
N GLN A 85 -18.03 -21.60 -7.71
CA GLN A 85 -19.08 -20.68 -7.30
C GLN A 85 -19.00 -20.26 -5.83
N ASN A 86 -19.18 -18.97 -5.58
CA ASN A 86 -19.13 -18.29 -4.28
C ASN A 86 -17.77 -18.36 -3.56
N LYS A 87 -16.69 -18.77 -4.25
CA LYS A 87 -15.33 -18.68 -3.71
C LYS A 87 -14.70 -17.33 -4.02
N LEU A 88 -13.92 -16.82 -3.08
CA LEU A 88 -13.09 -15.64 -3.28
C LEU A 88 -11.92 -15.97 -4.22
N TRP A 89 -11.49 -15.00 -5.01
CA TRP A 89 -10.35 -15.16 -5.92
C TRP A 89 -9.04 -15.41 -5.16
N ILE A 90 -8.86 -14.81 -3.99
CA ILE A 90 -7.67 -15.01 -3.17
C ILE A 90 -7.49 -16.49 -2.77
N ASN A 91 -8.58 -17.17 -2.44
CA ASN A 91 -8.61 -18.60 -2.09
C ASN A 91 -8.31 -19.46 -3.31
N LEU A 92 -8.90 -19.14 -4.48
CA LEU A 92 -8.70 -19.90 -5.72
C LEU A 92 -7.25 -19.81 -6.24
N THR A 93 -6.57 -18.70 -6.00
CA THR A 93 -5.16 -18.52 -6.35
C THR A 93 -4.19 -19.07 -5.31
N GLY A 94 -4.72 -19.57 -4.18
CA GLY A 94 -3.95 -20.20 -3.12
C GLY A 94 -3.21 -19.24 -2.20
N LEU A 95 -3.49 -17.94 -2.21
CA LEU A 95 -2.93 -16.96 -1.27
C LEU A 95 -3.64 -16.94 0.10
N ASP A 96 -4.79 -17.61 0.19
CA ASP A 96 -5.56 -17.83 1.42
C ASP A 96 -5.85 -19.34 1.51
N ARG A 97 -5.05 -20.04 2.32
CA ARG A 97 -5.19 -21.46 2.63
C ARG A 97 -5.31 -21.70 4.12
N LEU A 98 -4.99 -20.72 4.96
CA LEU A 98 -4.95 -20.85 6.40
C LEU A 98 -5.95 -19.91 7.07
N ASN A 99 -6.37 -20.29 8.26
CA ASN A 99 -7.10 -19.37 9.13
C ASN A 99 -6.17 -18.75 10.18
N GLN A 100 -6.70 -17.83 10.99
CA GLN A 100 -5.97 -17.23 12.12
C GLN A 100 -5.37 -18.24 13.13
N GLN A 101 -5.84 -19.49 13.16
CA GLN A 101 -5.29 -20.57 14.00
C GLN A 101 -4.25 -21.42 13.28
N ASN A 102 -3.84 -21.05 12.06
CA ASN A 102 -2.94 -21.79 11.17
C ASN A 102 -3.47 -23.18 10.77
N GLU A 103 -4.79 -23.40 10.81
CA GLU A 103 -5.39 -24.61 10.23
C GLU A 103 -5.57 -24.41 8.72
N ALA A 104 -5.43 -25.48 7.93
CA ALA A 104 -5.62 -25.50 6.48
C ALA A 104 -7.09 -25.29 6.05
N LYS A 105 -7.65 -24.15 6.40
CA LYS A 105 -8.99 -23.69 6.09
C LYS A 105 -8.91 -22.22 5.68
N PRO A 106 -9.27 -21.87 4.44
CA PRO A 106 -9.28 -20.48 4.00
C PRO A 106 -10.26 -19.63 4.83
N ASP A 107 -9.86 -18.41 5.22
CA ASP A 107 -10.68 -17.49 6.03
C ASP A 107 -11.03 -16.16 5.32
N GLY A 108 -10.61 -16.01 4.07
CA GLY A 108 -10.83 -14.83 3.23
C GLY A 108 -9.81 -13.71 3.46
N ILE A 109 -8.78 -13.95 4.28
CA ILE A 109 -7.67 -13.02 4.52
C ILE A 109 -6.41 -13.59 3.85
N PHE A 110 -5.53 -12.70 3.41
CA PHE A 110 -4.23 -13.11 2.87
C PHE A 110 -3.36 -13.76 3.95
N ASP A 111 -2.82 -14.93 3.67
CA ASP A 111 -1.83 -15.59 4.54
C ASP A 111 -0.51 -14.82 4.47
N PHE A 112 -0.03 -14.23 5.57
CA PHE A 112 1.27 -13.54 5.60
C PHE A 112 2.40 -14.50 5.97
N GLU A 113 2.81 -15.35 5.02
CA GLU A 113 3.88 -16.34 5.20
C GLU A 113 5.15 -15.86 4.51
N ALA A 114 6.02 -15.22 5.32
CA ALA A 114 7.23 -14.55 4.86
C ALA A 114 8.47 -15.45 4.76
N GLU A 115 8.42 -16.63 5.38
CA GLU A 115 9.62 -17.45 5.53
C GLU A 115 9.28 -18.94 5.64
N SER A 116 9.74 -19.73 4.67
CA SER A 116 9.97 -21.16 4.90
C SER A 116 11.45 -21.32 5.23
N ARG A 117 11.79 -21.75 6.46
CA ARG A 117 13.15 -22.25 6.78
C ARG A 117 13.18 -23.78 6.82
N PRO A 118 13.05 -24.51 5.69
CA PRO A 118 13.13 -25.97 5.71
C PRO A 118 14.54 -26.51 6.03
N PHE A 119 15.58 -25.66 6.12
CA PHE A 119 16.99 -26.08 6.26
C PHE A 119 17.78 -25.35 7.37
N ASN A 120 17.14 -24.68 8.33
CA ASN A 120 17.86 -24.09 9.46
C ASN A 120 17.64 -24.91 10.75
N PRO A 121 18.62 -25.72 11.20
CA PRO A 121 18.48 -26.54 12.41
C PRO A 121 18.60 -25.75 13.73
N ASN A 122 18.90 -24.44 13.72
CA ASN A 122 19.29 -23.69 14.92
C ASN A 122 18.28 -22.60 15.34
N LEU A 123 16.99 -22.91 15.43
CA LEU A 123 16.01 -21.99 16.02
C LEU A 123 15.10 -22.69 17.02
N ILE A 124 15.51 -22.63 18.29
CA ILE A 124 14.67 -22.85 19.45
C ILE A 124 14.10 -21.49 19.85
N ASN A 125 12.97 -21.05 19.25
CA ASN A 125 11.90 -20.22 19.86
C ASN A 125 11.04 -19.50 18.80
N PRO A 126 9.69 -19.52 18.94
CA PRO A 126 8.80 -18.63 18.20
C PRO A 126 8.60 -17.31 18.96
N GLN A 127 9.67 -16.59 19.28
CA GLN A 127 9.61 -15.21 19.75
C GLN A 127 10.89 -14.50 19.33
N ASN A 128 10.90 -13.96 18.11
CA ASN A 128 11.57 -12.71 17.72
C ASN A 128 11.65 -12.61 16.19
N ALA A 129 10.50 -12.23 15.62
CA ALA A 129 10.46 -11.41 14.44
C ALA A 129 11.18 -10.08 14.76
N TYR A 130 12.09 -9.65 13.88
CA TYR A 130 12.74 -8.33 13.84
C TYR A 130 13.01 -7.68 15.22
N GLY A 131 14.02 -8.18 15.93
CA GLY A 131 14.58 -7.56 17.12
C GLY A 131 16.11 -7.73 17.13
N THR A 132 16.82 -6.64 17.41
CA THR A 132 18.28 -6.50 17.46
C THR A 132 19.00 -7.64 18.16
N GLY A 133 19.87 -8.36 17.44
CA GLY A 133 20.74 -9.39 18.00
C GLY A 133 22.06 -8.83 18.51
N THR A 134 22.18 -8.63 19.82
CA THR A 134 23.46 -8.49 20.52
C THR A 134 24.16 -9.85 20.61
N LEU A 135 25.46 -9.85 20.29
CA LEU A 135 26.37 -11.00 20.33
C LEU A 135 26.49 -11.57 21.76
N GLY A 136 26.22 -12.86 21.92
CA GLY A 136 26.44 -13.61 23.16
C GLY A 136 27.19 -14.91 22.89
N ASN A 137 28.45 -14.97 23.32
CA ASN A 137 29.32 -16.14 23.30
C ASN A 137 28.69 -17.34 24.00
N ILE A 138 28.81 -18.53 23.40
CA ILE A 138 28.57 -19.81 24.07
C ILE A 138 29.87 -20.22 24.77
N LEU A 139 29.90 -20.10 26.10
CA LEU A 139 30.83 -20.85 26.93
C LEU A 139 30.31 -22.29 27.05
N ASN A 140 31.19 -23.23 26.72
CA ASN A 140 30.99 -24.65 26.90
C ASN A 140 31.16 -24.99 28.40
N THR A 141 30.13 -25.51 29.06
CA THR A 141 30.28 -26.10 30.40
C THR A 141 29.68 -27.50 30.44
N ALA A 142 30.57 -28.45 30.65
CA ALA A 142 30.28 -29.83 30.97
C ALA A 142 29.58 -29.93 32.33
N ALA A 143 28.38 -30.49 32.38
CA ALA A 143 27.84 -31.33 33.46
C ALA A 143 26.38 -31.64 33.14
N GLY A 144 26.00 -32.92 33.27
CA GLY A 144 24.77 -33.48 32.76
C GLY A 144 23.49 -32.79 33.25
N ASN A 145 22.55 -32.66 32.31
CA ASN A 145 21.12 -32.94 32.46
C ASN A 145 20.58 -33.07 31.03
N GLN A 146 20.13 -34.26 30.67
CA GLN A 146 19.51 -34.51 29.37
C GLN A 146 18.11 -33.92 29.37
N GLU A 147 17.95 -32.74 28.78
CA GLU A 147 16.65 -32.29 28.30
C GLU A 147 16.46 -32.81 26.88
N THR A 148 15.44 -33.64 26.72
CA THR A 148 14.92 -34.13 25.45
C THR A 148 14.69 -32.94 24.52
N ILE A 149 15.47 -32.85 23.45
CA ILE A 149 15.25 -31.88 22.39
C ILE A 149 13.92 -32.24 21.72
N ASN A 150 12.86 -31.52 22.07
CA ASN A 150 11.64 -31.50 21.29
C ASN A 150 11.99 -30.92 19.92
N LEU A 151 11.99 -31.79 18.90
CA LEU A 151 12.09 -31.42 17.49
C LEU A 151 10.81 -30.67 17.09
N ASN A 152 10.72 -29.40 17.46
CA ASN A 152 9.74 -28.50 16.86
C ASN A 152 10.14 -28.35 15.39
N GLN A 153 9.48 -29.13 14.54
CA GLN A 153 9.43 -28.95 13.10
C GLN A 153 8.88 -27.55 12.83
N ASN A 154 9.75 -26.55 12.77
CA ASN A 154 9.38 -25.21 12.31
C ASN A 154 9.25 -25.24 10.77
N VAL A 155 8.23 -25.95 10.31
CA VAL A 155 7.63 -25.80 8.99
C VAL A 155 6.14 -25.70 9.24
N THR A 156 5.64 -24.51 9.59
CA THR A 156 4.22 -24.45 9.98
C THR A 156 3.32 -24.78 8.80
N ASN A 157 3.63 -24.38 7.54
CA ASN A 157 2.76 -24.72 6.40
C ASN A 157 3.42 -24.96 5.02
N GLY A 158 4.76 -24.92 4.90
CA GLY A 158 5.46 -25.40 3.69
C GLY A 158 5.29 -24.57 2.40
N TYR A 159 4.70 -23.38 2.43
CA TYR A 159 4.66 -22.45 1.30
C TYR A 159 4.93 -21.01 1.76
N ILE A 160 5.34 -20.16 0.81
CA ILE A 160 5.65 -18.74 1.01
C ILE A 160 4.66 -17.93 0.19
N THR A 161 4.14 -16.85 0.77
CA THR A 161 3.21 -15.94 0.10
C THR A 161 3.75 -14.53 -0.08
N ILE A 162 4.78 -14.14 0.69
CA ILE A 162 5.36 -12.80 0.62
C ILE A 162 6.86 -12.81 0.90
N ASP A 163 7.61 -11.96 0.21
CA ASP A 163 8.94 -11.50 0.60
C ASP A 163 8.77 -10.07 1.13
N PRO A 164 8.69 -9.86 2.46
CA PRO A 164 8.42 -8.56 3.03
C PRO A 164 9.61 -7.61 2.90
N LEU A 165 10.84 -8.12 2.79
CA LEU A 165 12.04 -7.29 2.68
C LEU A 165 12.03 -6.51 1.36
N ASN A 166 11.75 -7.21 0.26
CA ASN A 166 11.72 -6.64 -1.09
C ASN A 166 10.30 -6.29 -1.59
N GLY A 167 9.29 -6.48 -0.73
CA GLY A 167 7.88 -6.28 -1.00
C GLY A 167 7.39 -6.99 -2.25
N ARG A 168 7.51 -8.31 -2.28
CA ARG A 168 7.02 -9.15 -3.38
C ARG A 168 5.97 -10.11 -2.86
N ILE A 169 4.82 -10.15 -3.50
CA ILE A 169 3.82 -11.19 -3.31
C ILE A 169 4.19 -12.39 -4.17
N ILE A 170 4.16 -13.57 -3.59
CA ILE A 170 4.55 -14.82 -4.21
C ILE A 170 3.33 -15.72 -4.17
N PHE A 171 2.80 -16.11 -5.33
CA PHE A 171 1.73 -17.09 -5.35
C PHE A 171 2.33 -18.49 -5.15
N PRO A 172 1.74 -19.36 -4.31
CA PRO A 172 2.26 -20.69 -4.07
C PRO A 172 1.98 -21.68 -5.22
N THR A 173 1.39 -21.20 -6.32
CA THR A 173 1.19 -21.94 -7.57
C THR A 173 1.99 -21.30 -8.70
N ILE A 174 2.28 -22.07 -9.75
CA ILE A 174 3.14 -21.63 -10.87
C ILE A 174 2.36 -20.68 -11.79
N GLU A 175 1.09 -20.99 -12.04
CA GLU A 175 0.17 -20.27 -12.90
C GLU A 175 -1.17 -19.98 -12.20
N PRO A 176 -1.19 -19.12 -11.16
CA PRO A 176 -2.40 -18.83 -10.39
C PRO A 176 -3.60 -18.33 -11.22
N PHE A 177 -3.37 -17.74 -12.39
CA PHE A 177 -4.42 -17.32 -13.32
C PHE A 177 -4.50 -18.17 -14.58
N GLY A 178 -3.63 -19.16 -14.74
CA GLY A 178 -3.50 -19.99 -15.94
C GLY A 178 -4.00 -21.40 -15.70
N ASN A 179 -3.13 -22.38 -15.86
CA ASN A 179 -3.48 -23.79 -15.76
C ASN A 179 -3.90 -24.22 -14.33
N ASP A 180 -3.34 -23.63 -13.27
CA ASP A 180 -3.75 -23.97 -11.89
C ASP A 180 -5.21 -23.55 -11.61
N LEU A 181 -5.64 -22.40 -12.15
CA LEU A 181 -7.03 -21.97 -12.06
C LEU A 181 -7.94 -22.85 -12.94
N ALA A 182 -7.46 -23.25 -14.13
CA ALA A 182 -8.20 -24.15 -15.01
C ALA A 182 -8.57 -25.47 -14.33
N GLN A 183 -7.65 -26.02 -13.51
CA GLN A 183 -7.85 -27.27 -12.76
C GLN A 183 -8.95 -27.18 -11.69
N GLN A 184 -9.36 -25.98 -11.29
CA GLN A 184 -10.46 -25.79 -10.33
C GLN A 184 -11.84 -25.98 -10.96
N PHE A 185 -11.94 -25.92 -12.29
CA PHE A 185 -13.18 -26.15 -13.03
C PHE A 185 -13.34 -27.62 -13.40
N THR A 186 -14.58 -28.07 -13.58
CA THR A 186 -14.86 -29.43 -14.06
C THR A 186 -14.64 -29.54 -15.58
N ALA A 187 -14.39 -30.75 -16.07
CA ALA A 187 -14.09 -30.97 -17.49
C ALA A 187 -15.25 -30.56 -18.45
N THR A 188 -16.47 -30.42 -17.93
CA THR A 188 -17.64 -29.98 -18.72
C THR A 188 -17.76 -28.45 -18.83
N GLU A 189 -16.91 -27.68 -18.13
CA GLU A 189 -17.02 -26.22 -17.99
C GLU A 189 -16.02 -25.44 -18.85
N GLN A 190 -15.70 -25.94 -20.05
CA GLN A 190 -14.68 -25.33 -20.91
C GLN A 190 -14.93 -23.84 -21.20
N GLN A 191 -16.19 -23.44 -21.35
CA GLN A 191 -16.55 -22.03 -21.57
C GLN A 191 -16.16 -21.12 -20.40
N LEU A 192 -16.24 -21.62 -19.15
CA LEU A 192 -15.82 -20.87 -17.98
C LEU A 192 -14.30 -20.83 -17.88
N VAL A 193 -13.63 -21.93 -18.21
CA VAL A 193 -12.16 -21.98 -18.29
C VAL A 193 -11.63 -20.93 -19.26
N ASP A 194 -12.20 -20.84 -20.46
CA ASP A 194 -11.77 -19.87 -21.49
C ASP A 194 -12.04 -18.41 -21.09
N LYS A 195 -13.09 -18.17 -20.27
CA LYS A 195 -13.49 -16.86 -19.77
C LYS A 195 -12.62 -16.38 -18.60
N TYR A 196 -12.25 -17.27 -17.69
CA TYR A 196 -11.58 -16.93 -16.45
C TYR A 196 -10.07 -17.12 -16.50
N THR A 197 -9.56 -18.06 -17.29
CA THR A 197 -8.10 -18.30 -17.34
C THR A 197 -7.40 -17.34 -18.28
N PHE A 198 -6.21 -16.89 -17.87
CA PHE A 198 -5.34 -16.01 -18.63
C PHE A 198 -4.01 -16.71 -18.96
N LYS A 199 -4.08 -17.79 -19.74
CA LYS A 199 -2.90 -18.61 -20.12
C LYS A 199 -1.83 -17.82 -20.88
N ALA A 200 -2.25 -16.86 -21.71
CA ALA A 200 -1.32 -16.01 -22.46
C ALA A 200 -0.37 -15.19 -21.56
N LEU A 201 -0.72 -14.96 -20.29
CA LEU A 201 0.18 -14.36 -19.30
C LEU A 201 1.45 -15.20 -19.08
N TYR A 202 1.34 -16.53 -19.22
CA TYR A 202 2.40 -17.49 -18.94
C TYR A 202 3.10 -17.98 -20.20
N ASP A 203 2.39 -18.05 -21.33
CA ASP A 203 2.89 -18.61 -22.60
C ASP A 203 3.41 -17.54 -23.58
N SER A 204 3.11 -16.26 -23.34
CA SER A 204 3.47 -15.17 -24.25
C SER A 204 4.21 -14.04 -23.54
N THR A 205 4.85 -13.16 -24.30
CA THR A 205 5.51 -11.99 -23.72
C THR A 205 4.48 -11.03 -23.12
N LYS A 206 4.88 -10.31 -22.07
CA LYS A 206 4.01 -9.35 -21.37
C LYS A 206 3.27 -8.40 -22.32
N VAL A 207 3.94 -7.90 -23.35
CA VAL A 207 3.36 -6.96 -24.32
C VAL A 207 2.25 -7.62 -25.13
N ILE A 208 2.48 -8.84 -25.62
CA ILE A 208 1.48 -9.61 -26.39
C ILE A 208 0.27 -9.94 -25.51
N ALA A 209 0.52 -10.43 -24.29
CA ALA A 209 -0.53 -10.74 -23.32
C ALA A 209 -1.42 -9.52 -23.03
N GLN A 210 -0.82 -8.33 -22.87
CA GLN A 210 -1.56 -7.11 -22.57
C GLN A 210 -2.34 -6.56 -23.77
N GLN A 211 -1.78 -6.63 -24.99
CA GLN A 211 -2.38 -6.02 -26.17
C GLN A 211 -3.43 -6.91 -26.86
N LEU A 212 -3.16 -8.21 -26.98
CA LEU A 212 -4.01 -9.13 -27.74
C LEU A 212 -5.05 -9.84 -26.87
N PHE A 213 -4.83 -9.94 -25.56
CA PHE A 213 -5.69 -10.69 -24.63
C PHE A 213 -6.35 -9.79 -23.57
N THR A 214 -6.80 -8.61 -23.99
CA THR A 214 -7.47 -7.61 -23.11
C THR A 214 -8.74 -8.12 -22.42
N ARG A 215 -9.40 -9.14 -22.99
CA ARG A 215 -10.59 -9.78 -22.40
C ARG A 215 -10.26 -10.63 -21.18
N GLN A 216 -9.06 -11.20 -21.10
CA GLN A 216 -8.62 -12.06 -19.99
C GLN A 216 -7.82 -11.28 -18.95
N ASN A 217 -7.19 -10.17 -19.36
CA ASN A 217 -6.51 -9.24 -18.47
C ASN A 217 -7.49 -8.41 -17.63
N LYS A 218 -8.18 -9.07 -16.69
CA LYS A 218 -9.26 -8.51 -15.85
C LYS A 218 -9.02 -8.67 -14.36
N TYR A 219 -7.91 -9.32 -13.98
CA TYR A 219 -7.53 -9.51 -12.58
C TYR A 219 -6.81 -8.29 -12.04
N VAL A 220 -7.22 -7.83 -10.86
CA VAL A 220 -6.66 -6.67 -10.19
C VAL A 220 -6.33 -7.07 -8.75
N LEU A 221 -5.07 -6.94 -8.39
CA LEU A 221 -4.61 -7.11 -7.02
C LEU A 221 -4.70 -5.75 -6.33
N LYS A 222 -5.44 -5.67 -5.23
CA LYS A 222 -5.56 -4.45 -4.43
C LYS A 222 -5.24 -4.76 -2.99
N GLY A 223 -4.51 -3.86 -2.36
CA GLY A 223 -4.11 -4.05 -0.99
C GLY A 223 -3.70 -2.75 -0.32
N ALA A 224 -3.52 -2.84 1.00
CA ALA A 224 -2.92 -1.82 1.82
C ALA A 224 -1.81 -2.49 2.64
N TYR A 225 -0.69 -1.79 2.74
CA TYR A 225 0.44 -2.25 3.55
C TYR A 225 1.01 -1.07 4.33
N ARG A 226 1.75 -1.38 5.38
CA ARG A 226 2.56 -0.41 6.11
C ARG A 226 4.00 -0.87 6.07
N SER A 227 4.92 0.07 5.91
CA SER A 227 6.33 -0.22 6.11
C SER A 227 6.61 -0.32 7.61
N ASN A 228 7.60 -1.11 8.01
CA ASN A 228 8.10 -1.21 9.38
C ASN A 228 8.79 0.07 9.90
N PHE A 229 8.74 1.19 9.16
CA PHE A 229 9.34 2.44 9.62
C PHE A 229 8.60 2.98 10.85
N ASP A 230 9.41 3.33 11.83
CA ASP A 230 9.08 3.65 13.20
C ASP A 230 8.32 4.99 13.29
N SER A 231 7.01 5.01 13.53
CA SER A 231 6.13 6.19 13.76
C SER A 231 6.25 7.42 12.83
N GLU A 232 7.06 7.33 11.77
CA GLU A 232 7.39 8.40 10.84
C GLU A 232 6.71 8.16 9.49
N ILE A 233 5.93 9.15 9.06
CA ILE A 233 5.20 9.18 7.81
C ILE A 233 6.00 10.04 6.84
N SER A 234 6.48 9.43 5.75
CA SER A 234 7.11 10.18 4.65
C SER A 234 6.06 10.98 3.88
N LEU A 235 6.34 12.27 3.66
CA LEU A 235 5.55 13.17 2.82
C LEU A 235 5.87 13.00 1.34
N ASN A 236 6.89 12.20 1.01
CA ASN A 236 7.41 11.99 -0.35
C ASN A 236 7.86 13.29 -1.06
N SER A 237 8.13 14.33 -0.28
CA SER A 237 8.55 15.66 -0.73
C SER A 237 9.66 16.17 0.19
N ILE A 238 10.77 16.64 -0.36
CA ILE A 238 11.85 17.26 0.43
C ILE A 238 11.66 18.78 0.49
N ASN A 239 12.09 19.42 1.59
CA ASN A 239 11.94 20.87 1.81
C ASN A 239 10.48 21.37 1.73
N VAL A 240 9.63 20.78 2.55
CA VAL A 240 8.22 21.17 2.67
C VAL A 240 8.10 22.54 3.31
N THR A 241 7.17 23.38 2.83
CA THR A 241 6.97 24.73 3.37
C THR A 241 6.49 24.67 4.83
N PRO A 242 7.16 25.36 5.78
CA PRO A 242 6.74 25.41 7.18
C PRO A 242 5.27 25.84 7.37
N GLY A 243 4.52 25.11 8.21
CA GLY A 243 3.11 25.40 8.50
C GLY A 243 2.09 24.96 7.43
N SER A 244 2.54 24.43 6.28
CA SER A 244 1.66 23.85 5.25
C SER A 244 1.12 22.46 5.62
N VAL A 245 1.79 21.77 6.55
CA VAL A 245 1.44 20.41 6.94
C VAL A 245 0.19 20.45 7.83
N ARG A 246 -0.85 19.74 7.40
CA ARG A 246 -2.08 19.52 8.14
C ARG A 246 -2.24 18.01 8.34
N VAL A 247 -2.21 17.59 9.60
CA VAL A 247 -2.40 16.18 9.97
C VAL A 247 -3.77 16.02 10.60
N PHE A 248 -4.49 14.97 10.19
CA PHE A 248 -5.79 14.60 10.74
C PHE A 248 -5.76 13.16 11.21
N SER A 249 -6.37 12.88 12.36
CA SER A 249 -6.71 11.52 12.79
C SER A 249 -8.21 11.32 12.57
N GLY A 250 -8.58 10.52 11.56
CA GLY A 250 -9.95 10.49 11.08
C GLY A 250 -10.43 11.88 10.62
N SER A 251 -11.37 12.47 11.37
CA SER A 251 -11.90 13.83 11.12
C SER A 251 -11.32 14.91 12.06
N ILE A 252 -10.46 14.55 13.01
CA ILE A 252 -9.96 15.47 14.03
C ILE A 252 -8.61 16.04 13.56
N PRO A 253 -8.47 17.37 13.40
CA PRO A 253 -7.18 17.99 13.13
C PRO A 253 -6.26 17.83 14.34
N LEU A 254 -5.04 17.38 14.10
CA LEU A 254 -4.01 17.24 15.12
C LEU A 254 -3.22 18.54 15.26
N VAL A 255 -2.62 18.76 16.44
CA VAL A 255 -1.82 19.96 16.73
C VAL A 255 -0.33 19.66 16.60
N GLU A 256 0.38 20.43 15.76
CA GLU A 256 1.83 20.34 15.64
C GLU A 256 2.52 20.74 16.95
N GLY A 257 3.54 19.97 17.36
CA GLY A 257 4.28 20.11 18.61
C GLY A 257 3.66 19.38 19.81
N ALA A 258 2.34 19.12 19.79
CA ALA A 258 1.67 18.36 20.85
C ALA A 258 1.36 16.92 20.41
N ASP A 259 0.71 16.74 19.26
CA ASP A 259 0.29 15.44 18.75
C ASP A 259 1.31 14.82 17.78
N TYR A 260 1.99 15.66 17.00
CA TYR A 260 2.99 15.26 16.02
C TYR A 260 4.07 16.33 15.84
N THR A 261 5.21 15.95 15.29
CA THR A 261 6.27 16.85 14.86
C THR A 261 6.56 16.66 13.37
N VAL A 262 7.05 17.72 12.72
CA VAL A 262 7.37 17.70 11.29
C VAL A 262 8.85 18.02 11.10
N ASN A 263 9.56 17.17 10.37
CA ASN A 263 10.86 17.52 9.82
C ASN A 263 10.65 18.06 8.40
N TYR A 264 10.62 19.39 8.28
CA TYR A 264 10.39 20.07 7.01
C TYR A 264 11.50 19.85 5.98
N GLN A 265 12.74 19.61 6.41
CA GLN A 265 13.88 19.39 5.52
C GLN A 265 13.81 18.00 4.89
N LEU A 266 13.60 16.97 5.71
CA LEU A 266 13.50 15.57 5.27
C LEU A 266 12.11 15.21 4.73
N GLY A 267 11.10 16.03 5.02
CA GLY A 267 9.73 15.75 4.61
C GLY A 267 9.11 14.59 5.37
N THR A 268 9.35 14.48 6.67
CA THR A 268 8.79 13.41 7.50
C THR A 268 7.92 13.96 8.63
N VAL A 269 6.85 13.25 8.97
CA VAL A 269 5.95 13.57 10.08
C VAL A 269 6.03 12.46 11.11
N LYS A 270 6.39 12.79 12.35
CA LYS A 270 6.46 11.86 13.46
C LYS A 270 5.29 12.04 14.40
N ILE A 271 4.53 10.98 14.66
CA ILE A 271 3.44 11.03 15.63
C ILE A 271 4.01 10.88 17.04
N VAL A 272 3.83 11.91 17.87
CA VAL A 272 4.36 11.95 19.25
C VAL A 272 3.35 11.41 20.25
N ASN A 273 2.05 11.61 20.00
CA ASN A 273 1.00 11.15 20.90
C ASN A 273 0.77 9.62 20.78
N PRO A 274 1.11 8.83 21.83
CA PRO A 274 1.05 7.38 21.78
C PRO A 274 -0.38 6.83 21.71
N ALA A 275 -1.38 7.59 22.20
CA ALA A 275 -2.78 7.21 22.09
C ALA A 275 -3.23 7.20 20.62
N LEU A 276 -2.73 8.13 19.80
CA LEU A 276 -3.02 8.17 18.37
C LEU A 276 -2.31 7.04 17.62
N ALA A 277 -1.06 6.75 17.96
CA ALA A 277 -0.28 5.66 17.36
C ALA A 277 -0.89 4.26 17.62
N SER A 278 -1.50 4.05 18.79
CA SER A 278 -2.15 2.79 19.19
C SER A 278 -3.63 2.69 18.79
N SER A 279 -4.28 3.80 18.42
CA SER A 279 -5.72 3.84 18.10
C SER A 279 -6.13 3.05 16.84
N GLY A 280 -5.17 2.75 15.96
CA GLY A 280 -5.45 2.14 14.65
C GLY A 280 -6.24 3.03 13.68
N GLN A 281 -6.52 4.29 14.06
CA GLN A 281 -7.23 5.24 13.19
C GLN A 281 -6.33 5.68 12.02
N PRO A 282 -6.91 5.85 10.82
CA PRO A 282 -6.15 6.33 9.66
C PRO A 282 -5.72 7.78 9.90
N ILE A 283 -4.41 8.02 9.78
CA ILE A 283 -3.83 9.36 9.83
C ILE A 283 -3.71 9.88 8.40
N ARG A 284 -4.39 10.99 8.11
CA ARG A 284 -4.31 11.67 6.82
C ARG A 284 -3.41 12.88 6.97
N VAL A 285 -2.36 12.94 6.16
CA VAL A 285 -1.48 14.11 6.09
C VAL A 285 -1.74 14.82 4.77
N SER A 286 -1.84 16.14 4.81
CA SER A 286 -1.93 16.99 3.63
C SER A 286 -0.87 18.06 3.74
N THR A 287 -0.16 18.30 2.64
CA THR A 287 0.96 19.24 2.58
C THR A 287 0.87 20.05 1.30
N GLU A 288 1.42 21.26 1.33
CA GLU A 288 1.63 22.03 0.13
C GLU A 288 3.06 21.79 -0.35
N ASP A 289 3.21 21.29 -1.58
CA ASP A 289 4.52 21.05 -2.17
C ASP A 289 4.90 22.21 -3.09
N SER A 290 6.04 22.82 -2.82
CA SER A 290 6.61 23.89 -3.64
C SER A 290 7.38 23.37 -4.86
N GLN A 291 7.70 22.07 -4.89
CA GLN A 291 8.50 21.46 -5.96
C GLN A 291 7.61 21.01 -7.13
N THR A 292 6.93 21.98 -7.75
CA THR A 292 6.27 21.73 -9.03
C THR A 292 7.33 21.75 -10.14
N PHE A 293 7.86 20.60 -10.52
CA PHE A 293 8.68 20.42 -11.74
C PHE A 293 7.82 20.44 -13.02
N GLY A 294 6.78 21.28 -13.02
CA GLY A 294 5.85 21.49 -14.12
C GLY A 294 5.95 22.93 -14.63
N LEU A 295 6.04 23.10 -15.94
CA LEU A 295 6.09 24.41 -16.61
C LEU A 295 4.73 25.13 -16.61
N GLN A 296 3.71 24.56 -15.99
CA GLN A 296 2.36 25.10 -16.00
C GLN A 296 2.25 26.26 -15.00
N GLN A 297 2.00 27.46 -15.53
CA GLN A 297 1.85 28.64 -14.70
C GLN A 297 0.50 28.59 -13.97
N ARG A 298 0.54 28.63 -12.64
CA ARG A 298 -0.63 28.74 -11.76
C ARG A 298 -0.73 30.17 -11.24
N SER A 299 -1.94 30.73 -11.25
CA SER A 299 -2.23 32.05 -10.70
C SER A 299 -3.38 31.95 -9.72
N LEU A 300 -3.19 32.49 -8.51
CA LEU A 300 -4.20 32.58 -7.47
C LEU A 300 -4.49 34.05 -7.18
N PHE A 301 -5.70 34.49 -7.47
CA PHE A 301 -6.18 35.83 -7.12
C PHE A 301 -7.31 35.70 -6.11
N GLY A 302 -7.25 36.44 -5.02
CA GLY A 302 -8.32 36.42 -4.05
C GLY A 302 -8.27 37.59 -3.10
N THR A 303 -9.40 37.81 -2.43
CA THR A 303 -9.50 38.78 -1.34
C THR A 303 -10.22 38.13 -0.17
N ARG A 304 -9.79 38.49 1.02
CA ARG A 304 -10.44 38.11 2.28
C ARG A 304 -10.81 39.38 3.04
N LEU A 305 -12.03 39.42 3.55
CA LEU A 305 -12.55 40.50 4.36
C LEU A 305 -12.88 39.95 5.75
N ASP A 306 -12.25 40.51 6.78
CA ASP A 306 -12.50 40.16 8.17
C ASP A 306 -13.12 41.37 8.89
N TYR A 307 -14.32 41.18 9.42
CA TYR A 307 -15.06 42.19 10.17
C TYR A 307 -15.24 41.76 11.62
N ARG A 308 -14.56 42.47 12.54
CA ARG A 308 -14.72 42.29 13.98
C ARG A 308 -15.89 43.12 14.47
N VAL A 309 -17.05 42.49 14.65
CA VAL A 309 -18.26 43.16 15.12
C VAL A 309 -18.07 43.63 16.56
N ASN A 310 -17.45 42.79 17.39
CA ASN A 310 -17.06 43.11 18.77
C ASN A 310 -15.97 42.13 19.25
N ASN A 311 -15.53 42.24 20.51
CA ASN A 311 -14.49 41.36 21.09
C ASN A 311 -14.88 39.87 21.20
N LYS A 312 -16.12 39.52 20.81
CA LYS A 312 -16.68 38.16 20.92
C LYS A 312 -17.09 37.58 19.58
N LEU A 313 -17.42 38.40 18.58
CA LEU A 313 -17.96 37.98 17.28
C LEU A 313 -17.12 38.53 16.14
N ASN A 314 -16.59 37.62 15.34
CA ASN A 314 -15.88 37.91 14.11
C ASN A 314 -16.61 37.26 12.93
N LEU A 315 -16.71 37.99 11.83
CA LEU A 315 -17.25 37.52 10.57
C LEU A 315 -16.16 37.62 9.50
N GLY A 316 -15.99 36.57 8.70
CA GLY A 316 -15.07 36.51 7.59
C GLY A 316 -15.78 36.21 6.28
N GLY A 317 -15.27 36.76 5.19
CA GLY A 317 -15.70 36.44 3.84
C GLY A 317 -14.49 36.30 2.94
N THR A 318 -14.42 35.23 2.15
CA THR A 318 -13.31 34.97 1.24
C THR A 318 -13.84 34.73 -0.17
N ILE A 319 -13.17 35.29 -1.17
CA ILE A 319 -13.37 34.93 -2.57
C ILE A 319 -11.99 34.79 -3.22
N MET A 320 -11.78 33.70 -3.94
CA MET A 320 -10.51 33.38 -4.58
C MET A 320 -10.74 32.61 -5.88
N ASN A 321 -9.93 32.89 -6.89
CA ASN A 321 -9.90 32.19 -8.17
C ASN A 321 -8.49 31.63 -8.38
N LEU A 322 -8.41 30.32 -8.57
CA LEU A 322 -7.19 29.60 -8.94
C LEU A 322 -7.32 29.20 -10.41
N SER A 323 -6.49 29.79 -11.27
CA SER A 323 -6.46 29.46 -12.69
C SER A 323 -5.08 28.98 -13.12
N GLU A 324 -5.05 27.88 -13.86
CA GLU A 324 -3.86 27.33 -14.49
C GLU A 324 -3.86 27.64 -15.99
N LYS A 325 -2.70 27.95 -16.56
CA LYS A 325 -2.57 28.22 -17.99
C LYS A 325 -1.93 27.03 -18.70
N PRO A 326 -2.59 26.39 -19.69
CA PRO A 326 -1.98 25.30 -20.43
C PRO A 326 -0.84 25.81 -21.34
N LEU A 327 0.18 24.98 -21.55
CA LEU A 327 1.26 25.26 -22.51
C LEU A 327 0.81 25.09 -23.96
N THR A 328 -0.10 24.14 -24.20
CA THR A 328 -0.66 23.83 -25.51
C THR A 328 -2.18 23.78 -25.43
N PRO A 329 -2.90 24.19 -26.49
CA PRO A 329 -4.37 24.10 -26.52
C PRO A 329 -4.88 22.65 -26.55
N LYS A 330 -4.02 21.70 -26.97
CA LYS A 330 -4.27 20.27 -26.87
C LYS A 330 -3.66 19.76 -25.57
N VAL A 331 -4.50 19.29 -24.65
CA VAL A 331 -4.11 18.74 -23.35
C VAL A 331 -4.39 17.24 -23.32
N ASN A 332 -3.59 16.49 -22.57
CA ASN A 332 -3.83 15.06 -22.35
C ASN A 332 -4.93 14.89 -21.30
N ILE A 333 -5.60 13.73 -21.33
CA ILE A 333 -6.59 13.37 -20.31
C ILE A 333 -5.88 13.19 -18.97
N GLY A 334 -6.34 13.87 -17.92
CA GLY A 334 -5.73 13.91 -16.60
C GLY A 334 -4.75 15.08 -16.38
N GLU A 335 -4.41 15.83 -17.43
CA GLU A 335 -3.59 17.04 -17.37
C GLU A 335 -4.40 18.30 -17.74
N GLU A 336 -5.73 18.25 -17.56
CA GLU A 336 -6.60 19.36 -17.88
C GLU A 336 -6.38 20.53 -16.90
N PRO A 337 -6.05 21.74 -17.39
CA PRO A 337 -5.87 22.89 -16.53
C PRO A 337 -7.20 23.30 -15.89
N ILE A 338 -7.14 23.72 -14.63
CA ILE A 338 -8.33 24.16 -13.89
C ILE A 338 -8.48 25.68 -13.87
N SER A 339 -9.71 26.16 -13.71
CA SER A 339 -10.03 27.56 -13.39
C SER A 339 -11.17 27.60 -12.37
N ASN A 340 -10.83 27.38 -11.10
CA ASN A 340 -11.80 27.20 -10.02
C ASN A 340 -11.94 28.48 -9.21
N THR A 341 -13.19 28.90 -8.98
CA THR A 341 -13.50 30.00 -8.06
C THR A 341 -14.10 29.44 -6.78
N ILE A 342 -13.53 29.78 -5.64
CA ILE A 342 -14.07 29.47 -4.32
C ILE A 342 -14.54 30.76 -3.69
N TRP A 343 -15.73 30.75 -3.11
CA TRP A 343 -16.16 31.78 -2.19
C TRP A 343 -16.66 31.13 -0.90
N GLY A 344 -16.49 31.84 0.21
CA GLY A 344 -16.85 31.31 1.52
C GLY A 344 -17.11 32.41 2.54
N LEU A 345 -17.82 32.02 3.59
CA LEU A 345 -18.18 32.84 4.73
C LEU A 345 -17.83 32.06 6.00
N ASP A 346 -17.27 32.76 6.98
CA ASP A 346 -16.96 32.19 8.28
C ASP A 346 -17.47 33.08 9.40
N LEU A 347 -17.89 32.45 10.50
CA LEU A 347 -18.37 33.09 11.70
C LEU A 347 -17.68 32.44 12.88
N ASN A 348 -17.08 33.27 13.73
CA ASN A 348 -16.50 32.82 14.99
C ASN A 348 -17.06 33.66 16.14
N TYR A 349 -17.68 32.98 17.10
CA TYR A 349 -18.20 33.56 18.33
C TYR A 349 -17.56 32.91 19.55
N SER A 350 -16.93 33.70 20.41
CA SER A 350 -16.34 33.24 21.67
C SER A 350 -16.77 34.13 22.83
N SER A 351 -17.36 33.55 23.86
CA SER A 351 -17.71 34.28 25.09
C SER A 351 -17.43 33.44 26.33
N PRO A 352 -16.80 34.03 27.37
CA PRO A 352 -16.73 33.43 28.70
C PRO A 352 -18.13 33.15 29.24
N SER A 353 -18.33 31.99 29.86
CA SER A 353 -19.58 31.56 30.49
C SER A 353 -19.35 31.26 31.97
N ARG A 354 -19.72 32.22 32.82
CA ARG A 354 -19.68 32.04 34.28
C ARG A 354 -20.64 30.96 34.78
N PHE A 355 -21.70 30.68 34.02
CA PHE A 355 -22.65 29.63 34.35
C PHE A 355 -22.00 28.25 34.27
N LEU A 356 -21.27 27.98 33.18
CA LEU A 356 -20.53 26.72 33.02
C LEU A 356 -19.44 26.57 34.09
N THR A 357 -18.69 27.64 34.38
CA THR A 357 -17.69 27.63 35.46
C THR A 357 -18.31 27.22 36.78
N LYS A 358 -19.42 27.87 37.15
CA LYS A 358 -20.16 27.54 38.38
C LYS A 358 -20.78 26.15 38.38
N MET A 359 -21.14 25.59 37.22
CA MET A 359 -21.64 24.22 37.15
C MET A 359 -20.52 23.21 37.41
N VAL A 360 -19.33 23.44 36.84
CA VAL A 360 -18.16 22.58 37.05
C VAL A 360 -17.69 22.67 38.50
N ASP A 361 -17.69 23.87 39.10
CA ASP A 361 -17.35 24.09 40.52
C ASP A 361 -18.27 23.37 41.52
N LYS A 362 -19.48 22.97 41.10
CA LYS A 362 -20.41 22.23 41.95
C LYS A 362 -20.14 20.73 41.99
N LEU A 363 -19.23 20.21 41.17
CA LEU A 363 -18.85 18.80 41.21
C LEU A 363 -17.95 18.55 42.43
N PRO A 364 -18.26 17.54 43.27
CA PRO A 364 -17.44 17.25 44.44
C PRO A 364 -16.01 16.90 44.02
N PHE A 365 -15.04 17.36 44.80
CA PHE A 365 -13.59 17.19 44.60
C PHE A 365 -12.94 18.02 43.46
N LEU A 366 -13.66 18.94 42.81
CA LEU A 366 -13.12 19.86 41.80
C LEU A 366 -13.32 21.33 42.22
N SER A 367 -12.29 22.16 42.05
CA SER A 367 -12.37 23.63 42.24
C SER A 367 -11.69 24.31 41.07
N THR A 368 -12.45 25.03 40.25
CA THR A 368 -11.94 25.68 39.04
C THR A 368 -11.72 27.17 39.27
N LYS A 369 -10.50 27.65 39.03
CA LYS A 369 -10.15 29.07 39.09
C LYS A 369 -10.18 29.74 37.71
N GLU A 370 -10.10 28.93 36.65
CA GLU A 370 -10.08 29.41 35.28
C GLU A 370 -11.50 29.57 34.72
N PRO A 371 -11.81 30.69 34.04
CA PRO A 371 -13.12 30.92 33.46
C PRO A 371 -13.37 29.96 32.29
N SER A 372 -14.54 29.35 32.28
CA SER A 372 -15.00 28.54 31.15
C SER A 372 -15.41 29.45 30.00
N ALA A 373 -15.19 29.04 28.75
CA ALA A 373 -15.63 29.75 27.57
C ALA A 373 -16.47 28.85 26.66
N ILE A 374 -17.42 29.45 25.94
CA ILE A 374 -18.17 28.80 24.87
C ILE A 374 -17.66 29.40 23.57
N THR A 375 -17.16 28.54 22.70
CA THR A 375 -16.73 28.87 21.34
C THR A 375 -17.67 28.21 20.34
N PHE A 376 -18.09 28.99 19.35
CA PHE A 376 -18.90 28.53 18.23
C PHE A 376 -18.25 29.02 16.95
N SER A 377 -17.90 28.09 16.07
CA SER A 377 -17.34 28.37 14.76
C SER A 377 -18.22 27.73 13.69
N ALA A 378 -18.54 28.50 12.66
CA ALA A 378 -19.27 28.03 11.49
C ALA A 378 -18.55 28.51 10.23
N GLU A 379 -18.39 27.61 9.26
CA GLU A 379 -17.74 27.90 7.98
C GLU A 379 -18.62 27.34 6.85
N PHE A 380 -18.76 28.14 5.80
CA PHE A 380 -19.42 27.75 4.55
C PHE A 380 -18.48 28.11 3.40
N ALA A 381 -18.26 27.16 2.48
CA ALA A 381 -17.50 27.41 1.27
C ALA A 381 -18.14 26.68 0.09
N GLN A 382 -18.19 27.36 -1.05
CA GLN A 382 -18.66 26.79 -2.31
C GLN A 382 -17.57 26.90 -3.37
N LEU A 383 -17.29 25.78 -4.03
CA LEU A 383 -16.41 25.70 -5.19
C LEU A 383 -17.24 25.74 -6.46
N LEU A 384 -16.93 26.71 -7.32
CA LEU A 384 -17.44 26.85 -8.68
C LEU A 384 -16.34 26.37 -9.63
N PRO A 385 -16.44 25.13 -10.16
CA PRO A 385 -15.43 24.60 -11.06
C PRO A 385 -15.52 25.25 -12.44
N GLY A 386 -14.39 25.38 -13.12
CA GLY A 386 -14.32 25.95 -14.47
C GLY A 386 -13.03 25.55 -15.19
N HIS A 387 -12.93 25.94 -16.46
CA HIS A 387 -11.79 25.65 -17.33
C HIS A 387 -11.25 26.95 -17.97
N PRO A 388 -9.94 27.02 -18.28
CA PRO A 388 -9.35 28.18 -18.94
C PRO A 388 -9.87 28.39 -20.35
N SER A 389 -10.11 29.65 -20.72
CA SER A 389 -10.62 30.05 -22.04
C SER A 389 -9.68 29.69 -23.21
N ALA A 390 -8.40 29.43 -22.94
CA ALA A 390 -7.41 28.98 -23.94
C ALA A 390 -7.72 27.60 -24.54
N LEU A 391 -8.57 26.81 -23.88
CA LEU A 391 -9.06 25.52 -24.39
C LEU A 391 -10.33 25.66 -25.24
N ASN A 392 -10.96 26.83 -25.28
CA ASN A 392 -12.17 27.01 -26.09
C ASN A 392 -11.80 26.92 -27.58
N THR A 393 -12.42 25.98 -28.28
CA THR A 393 -12.41 25.97 -29.74
C THR A 393 -13.24 27.16 -30.25
N SER A 394 -12.80 27.79 -31.35
CA SER A 394 -13.49 28.95 -31.94
C SER A 394 -14.98 28.65 -32.17
N GLY A 395 -15.85 29.20 -31.32
CA GLY A 395 -17.31 29.04 -31.41
C GLY A 395 -18.01 28.29 -30.28
N SER A 396 -17.30 27.63 -29.36
CA SER A 396 -17.90 26.94 -28.19
C SER A 396 -17.67 27.74 -26.90
N ARG A 397 -18.75 28.00 -26.13
CA ARG A 397 -18.72 28.54 -24.76
C ARG A 397 -18.93 27.45 -23.70
N GLY A 398 -18.79 26.18 -24.06
CA GLY A 398 -19.31 25.05 -23.27
C GLY A 398 -18.36 23.88 -23.01
N GLY A 399 -17.04 24.07 -23.20
CA GLY A 399 -16.06 22.99 -23.14
C GLY A 399 -15.84 22.33 -24.50
#